data_AF-M6RVP5-F1
#
_entry.id   AF-M6RVP5-F1
#
_cell.length_a   1.000
_cell.length_b   1.000
_cell.length_c   1.000
_cell.angle_alpha   90.00
_cell.angle_beta   90.00
_cell.angle_gamma   90.00
#
_symmetry.space_group_name_H-M   'P 1'
#
loop_
_entity.id
_entity.type
_entity.pdbx_description
1 polymer ?
#
loop_
_entity_poly.entity_id
_entity_poly.type
_entity_poly.pdbx_seq_one_letter_code
_entity_poly.pdbx_strand_id
1 'polypeptide(L)' 'ITYTFHYGWLNVEEVINILKKRRKDLHVVITGRNCPKVLMDYADLVSVIEAQKHPYQNGIPAQKGIDF' A
#
# COMPACT_ATOMS: atom_id res chain seq x y z
N ILE A 1 -3.83 -0.72 -2.89
CA ILE A 1 -5.06 0.06 -2.61
C ILE A 1 -4.80 1.57 -2.41
N THR A 2 -3.61 1.99 -2.01
CA THR A 2 -3.37 3.39 -1.58
C THR A 2 -3.78 4.49 -2.58
N TYR A 3 -3.72 4.25 -3.89
CA TYR A 3 -4.19 5.20 -4.91
C TYR A 3 -5.68 5.57 -4.79
N THR A 4 -6.53 4.67 -4.30
CA THR A 4 -7.97 4.97 -4.14
C THR A 4 -8.21 6.04 -3.09
N PHE A 5 -7.33 6.18 -2.09
CA PHE A 5 -7.37 7.29 -1.13
C PHE A 5 -6.98 8.62 -1.81
N HIS A 6 -5.94 8.60 -2.65
CA HIS A 6 -5.47 9.80 -3.37
C HIS A 6 -6.50 10.34 -4.35
N TYR A 7 -7.19 9.44 -5.05
CA TYR A 7 -8.24 9.83 -5.99
C TYR A 7 -9.59 10.13 -5.31
N GLY A 8 -9.66 10.06 -3.98
CA GLY A 8 -10.89 10.35 -3.22
C GLY A 8 -11.99 9.30 -3.41
N TRP A 9 -11.68 8.13 -3.97
CA TRP A 9 -12.64 7.04 -4.16
C TRP A 9 -12.92 6.29 -2.87
N LEU A 10 -12.00 6.38 -1.91
CA LEU A 10 -12.11 5.74 -0.61
C LEU A 10 -11.72 6.72 0.49
N ASN A 11 -12.53 6.81 1.53
CA ASN A 11 -12.22 7.62 2.71
C ASN A 11 -11.31 6.83 3.66
N VAL A 12 -10.16 7.39 4.02
CA VAL A 12 -9.17 6.73 4.87
C VAL A 12 -9.66 6.51 6.31
N GLU A 13 -10.44 7.45 6.86
CA GLU A 13 -10.99 7.35 8.22
C GLU A 13 -12.03 6.23 8.31
N GLU A 14 -12.85 6.08 7.27
CA GLU A 14 -13.82 4.98 7.18
C GLU A 14 -13.10 3.62 7.18
N VAL A 15 -12.04 3.50 6.39
CA VAL A 15 -11.22 2.28 6.35
C VAL A 15 -10.59 2.00 7.72
N ILE A 16 -10.00 3.00 8.38
CA ILE A 16 -9.43 2.82 9.73
C ILE A 16 -10.50 2.34 10.72
N ASN A 17 -11.70 2.88 10.66
CA ASN A 17 -12.81 2.46 11.52
C ASN A 17 -13.22 1.00 11.28
N ILE A 18 -13.18 0.54 10.04
CA ILE A 18 -13.41 -0.88 9.71
C ILE A 18 -12.25 -1.73 10.22
N LEU A 19 -11.01 -1.30 10.02
CA LEU A 19 -9.82 -2.02 10.49
C LEU A 19 -9.81 -2.17 12.01
N LYS A 20 -10.29 -1.18 12.77
CA LYS A 20 -10.42 -1.26 14.23
C LYS A 20 -11.45 -2.29 14.70
N LYS A 21 -12.46 -2.60 13.88
CA LYS A 21 -13.52 -3.56 14.19
C LYS A 21 -13.18 -4.99 13.76
N ARG A 22 -12.03 -5.20 13.11
CA ARG A 22 -11.62 -6.52 12.62
C ARG A 22 -11.42 -7.51 13.78
N ARG A 23 -11.46 -8.81 13.45
CA ARG A 23 -11.11 -9.89 14.39
C ARG A 23 -9.67 -9.71 14.88
N LYS A 24 -9.41 -9.90 16.18
CA LYS A 24 -8.12 -9.52 16.80
C LYS A 24 -6.89 -10.28 16.26
N ASP A 25 -7.07 -11.49 15.79
CA ASP A 25 -6.06 -12.37 15.18
C ASP A 25 -5.98 -12.21 13.65
N LEU A 26 -6.78 -11.32 13.05
CA LEU A 26 -6.70 -11.02 11.63
C LEU A 26 -5.60 -10.00 11.36
N HIS A 27 -4.55 -10.46 10.69
CA HIS A 27 -3.51 -9.60 10.12
C HIS A 27 -3.98 -9.02 8.78
N VAL A 28 -3.72 -7.72 8.59
CA VAL A 28 -4.05 -7.01 7.36
C VAL A 28 -2.79 -6.38 6.80
N VAL A 29 -2.52 -6.63 5.52
CA VAL A 29 -1.41 -6.03 4.79
C VAL A 29 -1.97 -5.07 3.75
N ILE A 30 -1.50 -3.82 3.79
CA ILE A 30 -1.88 -2.78 2.82
C ILE A 30 -0.64 -2.45 1.99
N THR A 31 -0.77 -2.59 0.67
CA THR A 31 0.32 -2.28 -0.27
C THR A 31 -0.07 -1.14 -1.22
N GLY A 32 0.95 -0.44 -1.68
CA GLY A 32 0.85 0.66 -2.65
C GLY A 32 1.82 1.79 -2.32
N ARG A 33 1.90 2.78 -3.23
CA ARG A 33 2.76 3.95 -3.08
C ARG A 33 2.02 5.08 -2.35
N ASN A 34 2.76 6.03 -1.78
CA ASN A 34 2.23 7.25 -1.16
C ASN A 34 1.17 6.98 -0.08
N CYS A 35 1.38 6.03 0.84
CA CYS A 35 0.36 5.74 1.86
C CYS A 35 -0.04 7.01 2.66
N PRO A 36 -1.34 7.30 2.88
CA PRO A 36 -1.75 8.44 3.69
C PRO A 36 -1.16 8.38 5.10
N LYS A 37 -0.68 9.52 5.62
CA LYS A 37 -0.02 9.60 6.93
C LYS A 37 -0.86 9.00 8.06
N VAL A 38 -2.15 9.33 8.12
CA VAL A 38 -3.08 8.80 9.11
C VAL A 38 -3.18 7.26 9.11
N LEU A 39 -3.02 6.61 7.96
CA LEU A 39 -3.02 5.15 7.85
C LEU A 39 -1.67 4.57 8.27
N MET A 40 -0.57 5.25 7.99
CA MET A 40 0.77 4.87 8.48
C MET A 40 0.86 4.99 10.00
N ASP A 41 0.34 6.08 10.58
CA ASP A 41 0.34 6.33 12.02
C ASP A 41 -0.52 5.29 12.79
N TYR A 42 -1.54 4.72 12.13
CA TYR A 42 -2.36 3.63 12.69
C TYR A 42 -1.69 2.26 12.62
N ALA A 43 -0.79 2.03 11.66
CA ALA A 43 -0.23 0.71 11.40
C ALA A 43 0.79 0.30 12.47
N ASP A 44 0.76 -0.97 12.87
CA ASP A 44 1.74 -1.53 13.81
C ASP A 44 3.14 -1.66 13.16
N LEU A 45 3.19 -1.86 11.84
CA LEU A 45 4.42 -2.01 11.07
C LEU A 45 4.28 -1.29 9.73
N VAL A 46 5.29 -0.48 9.40
CA VAL A 46 5.42 0.20 8.10
C VAL A 46 6.78 -0.16 7.50
N SER A 47 6.75 -0.70 6.28
CA SER A 47 7.96 -0.94 5.48
C SER A 47 7.93 -0.07 4.23
N VAL A 48 9.05 0.60 3.96
CA VAL A 48 9.22 1.46 2.79
C VAL A 48 10.12 0.74 1.79
N ILE A 49 9.63 0.61 0.55
CA ILE A 49 10.40 0.05 -0.56
C ILE A 49 10.86 1.20 -1.44
N GLU A 50 12.17 1.47 -1.44
CA GLU A 50 12.81 2.47 -2.28
C GLU A 50 13.49 1.79 -3.48
N ALA A 51 13.17 2.25 -4.69
CA ALA A 51 13.74 1.72 -5.92
C ALA A 51 15.11 2.35 -6.21
N GLN A 52 16.16 1.81 -5.58
CA GLN A 52 17.55 2.23 -5.83
C GLN A 52 17.99 1.93 -7.27
N LYS A 53 17.50 0.82 -7.84
CA LYS A 53 17.69 0.43 -9.25
C LYS A 53 16.45 -0.35 -9.71
N HIS A 54 16.06 -0.18 -10.97
CA HIS A 54 14.94 -0.93 -11.55
C HIS A 54 15.21 -1.28 -13.03
N PRO A 55 14.99 -2.52 -13.49
CA PRO A 55 15.25 -2.93 -14.89
C PRO A 55 14.58 -2.03 -15.94
N TYR A 56 13.35 -1.58 -15.65
CA TYR A 56 12.62 -0.60 -16.45
C TYR A 56 13.42 0.67 -16.79
N GLN A 57 14.27 1.16 -15.88
CA GLN A 57 15.11 2.36 -16.12
C GLN A 57 16.18 2.12 -17.20
N ASN A 58 16.52 0.85 -17.47
CA ASN A 58 17.42 0.44 -18.54
C ASN A 58 16.67 0.00 -19.80
N GLY A 59 15.37 0.29 -19.92
CA GLY A 59 14.56 -0.05 -21.08
C GLY A 59 14.14 -1.53 -21.15
N ILE A 60 14.37 -2.32 -20.09
CA ILE A 60 13.92 -3.71 -20.02
C ILE A 60 12.40 -3.70 -19.75
N PRO A 61 11.56 -4.23 -20.66
CA PRO A 61 10.12 -4.27 -20.47
C PRO A 61 9.72 -5.28 -19.38
N ALA A 62 8.45 -5.24 -18.98
CA ALA A 62 7.87 -6.19 -18.06
C ALA A 62 8.03 -7.63 -18.58
N GLN A 63 8.45 -8.54 -17.69
CA GLN A 63 8.65 -9.95 -18.02
C GLN A 63 7.63 -10.82 -17.30
N LYS A 64 6.87 -11.62 -18.04
CA LYS A 64 5.89 -12.54 -17.46
C LYS A 64 6.52 -13.46 -16.40
N GLY A 65 5.94 -13.48 -15.21
CA GLY A 65 6.41 -14.30 -14.08
C GLY A 65 7.46 -13.61 -13.20
N ILE A 66 7.95 -12.44 -13.60
CA ILE A 66 8.72 -11.52 -12.74
C ILE A 66 7.83 -10.32 -12.45
N ASP A 67 7.47 -9.64 -13.53
CA ASP A 67 6.36 -8.73 -13.62
C ASP A 67 5.12 -9.52 -14.08
N PHE A 68 3.97 -8.84 -14.14
CA PHE A 68 2.67 -9.44 -14.41
C PHE A 68 2.63 -10.36 -15.65
#